data_AF-A0A286HER5-F1
#
_entry.id   AF-A0A286HER5-F1
#
_cell.length_a   1.000
_cell.length_b   1.000
_cell.length_c   1.000
_cell.angle_alpha   90.00
_cell.angle_beta   90.00
_cell.angle_gamma   90.00
#
_symmetry.space_group_name_H-M   'P 1'
#
loop_
_entity.id
_entity.type
_entity.pdbx_description
1 polymer ?
#
loop_
_entity_poly.entity_id
_entity_poly.type
_entity_poly.pdbx_seq_one_letter_code
_entity_poly.pdbx_strand_id
1 'polypeptide(L)'
;MKIDIRRKNALNLIKDKSKFSNFDEYPVLKEDVDPQLHISRNGVDQPFFLVCQKDCTIAALTGKARVHFHDASVRYYDLLPGDHVYVPAGMPHRITAIEPGVHIRYKAREAGLEAVAWYCGNCDHEIDRYTWDTAKQVPQAGYLAGAERFNGTSERRICKSCGNEHSPLDLSPFRWADIAGTLA
;
A
#
# COMPACT_ATOMS: atom_id res chain seq x y z
N MET A 1 -13.12 -1.68 -15.16
CA MET A 1 -14.04 -2.81 -14.88
C MET A 1 -14.80 -2.53 -13.59
N LYS A 2 -16.12 -2.74 -13.50
CA LYS A 2 -16.86 -2.42 -12.26
C LYS A 2 -16.55 -3.47 -11.18
N ILE A 3 -15.95 -3.05 -10.07
CA ILE A 3 -15.59 -3.93 -8.95
C ILE A 3 -16.85 -4.15 -8.10
N ASP A 4 -17.41 -5.37 -8.14
CA ASP A 4 -18.56 -5.75 -7.31
C ASP A 4 -18.11 -6.26 -5.93
N ILE A 5 -17.57 -5.34 -5.13
CA ILE A 5 -17.29 -5.57 -3.71
C ILE A 5 -18.19 -4.61 -2.94
N ARG A 6 -18.95 -5.16 -1.98
CA ARG A 6 -19.80 -4.37 -1.09
C ARG A 6 -19.22 -4.40 0.31
N ARG A 7 -19.28 -3.27 1.01
CA ARG A 7 -18.97 -3.19 2.44
C ARG A 7 -19.98 -4.02 3.24
N LYS A 8 -19.50 -4.76 4.24
CA LYS A 8 -20.32 -5.67 5.07
C LYS A 8 -19.84 -5.67 6.52
N ASN A 9 -20.75 -5.99 7.45
CA ASN A 9 -20.42 -6.18 8.86
C ASN A 9 -19.72 -7.51 9.15
N ALA A 10 -19.96 -8.52 8.32
CA ALA A 10 -19.37 -9.84 8.44
C ALA A 10 -18.85 -10.27 7.06
N LEU A 11 -17.62 -10.76 7.03
CA LEU A 11 -16.89 -11.10 5.81
C LEU A 11 -16.22 -12.45 5.99
N ASN A 12 -16.24 -13.29 4.95
CA ASN A 12 -15.43 -14.50 4.93
C ASN A 12 -14.28 -14.29 3.94
N LEU A 13 -13.18 -13.73 4.43
CA LEU A 13 -12.07 -13.28 3.59
C LEU A 13 -11.37 -14.41 2.86
N ILE A 14 -11.41 -15.62 3.39
CA ILE A 14 -10.85 -16.80 2.72
C ILE A 14 -11.71 -17.21 1.53
N LYS A 15 -13.04 -17.18 1.67
CA LYS A 15 -13.97 -17.45 0.56
C LYS A 15 -14.00 -16.33 -0.47
N ASP A 16 -13.92 -15.09 -0.01
CA ASP A 16 -14.04 -13.89 -0.85
C ASP A 16 -12.70 -13.42 -1.46
N LYS A 17 -11.57 -14.10 -1.18
CA LYS A 17 -10.22 -13.67 -1.60
C LYS A 17 -10.06 -13.42 -3.09
N SER A 18 -10.79 -14.12 -3.95
CA SER A 18 -10.74 -13.96 -5.40
C SER A 18 -11.28 -12.62 -5.87
N LYS A 19 -12.04 -11.92 -5.03
CA LYS A 19 -12.56 -10.59 -5.31
C LYS A 19 -11.50 -9.51 -5.18
N PHE A 20 -10.38 -9.77 -4.50
CA PHE A 20 -9.30 -8.82 -4.27
C PHE A 20 -8.09 -9.12 -5.16
N SER A 21 -7.31 -8.07 -5.43
CA SER A 21 -6.08 -8.08 -6.22
C SER A 21 -4.95 -7.34 -5.49
N ASN A 22 -3.82 -7.19 -6.18
CA ASN A 22 -2.59 -6.59 -5.68
C ASN A 22 -2.82 -5.16 -5.17
N PHE A 23 -2.56 -4.95 -3.89
CA PHE A 23 -2.60 -3.66 -3.21
C PHE A 23 -3.88 -2.87 -3.48
N ASP A 24 -4.99 -3.58 -3.61
CA ASP A 24 -6.31 -2.96 -3.71
C ASP A 24 -6.58 -2.05 -2.51
N GLU A 25 -6.09 -2.43 -1.31
CA GLU A 25 -6.32 -1.73 -0.04
C GLU A 25 -7.81 -1.35 0.15
N TYR A 26 -8.71 -2.24 -0.29
CA TYR A 26 -10.13 -1.94 -0.40
C TYR A 26 -10.77 -1.90 1.00
N PRO A 27 -11.42 -0.79 1.41
CA PRO A 27 -12.10 -0.70 2.71
C PRO A 27 -13.39 -1.53 2.68
N VAL A 28 -13.47 -2.56 3.54
CA VAL A 28 -14.58 -3.55 3.49
C VAL A 28 -15.61 -3.42 4.60
N LEU A 29 -15.31 -2.69 5.68
CA LEU A 29 -16.31 -2.41 6.71
C LEU A 29 -17.13 -1.17 6.32
N LYS A 30 -18.25 -0.97 7.01
CA LYS A 30 -19.04 0.25 6.87
C LYS A 30 -18.18 1.48 7.15
N GLU A 31 -18.56 2.61 6.55
CA GLU A 31 -17.80 3.85 6.59
C GLU A 31 -17.62 4.43 8.00
N ASP A 32 -18.55 4.13 8.90
CA ASP A 32 -18.56 4.59 10.29
C ASP A 32 -17.69 3.75 11.24
N VAL A 33 -17.13 2.62 10.78
CA VAL A 33 -16.34 1.73 11.62
C VAL A 33 -14.88 2.22 11.74
N ASP A 34 -14.38 2.21 12.97
CA ASP A 34 -13.00 2.55 13.33
C ASP A 34 -12.43 1.46 14.27
N PRO A 35 -11.27 0.83 13.96
CA PRO A 35 -10.47 0.99 12.75
C PRO A 35 -11.17 0.45 11.49
N GLN A 36 -10.84 1.03 10.34
CA GLN A 36 -11.26 0.53 9.04
C GLN A 36 -10.36 -0.63 8.60
N LEU A 37 -10.98 -1.65 7.98
CA LEU A 37 -10.30 -2.84 7.48
C LEU A 37 -10.06 -2.70 5.98
N HIS A 38 -8.80 -2.64 5.57
CA HIS A 38 -8.40 -2.59 4.18
C HIS A 38 -7.84 -3.95 3.74
N ILE A 39 -8.27 -4.44 2.58
CA ILE A 39 -7.93 -5.79 2.13
C ILE A 39 -7.25 -5.74 0.77
N SER A 40 -6.19 -6.55 0.65
CA SER A 40 -5.50 -6.82 -0.61
C SER A 40 -5.18 -8.31 -0.75
N ARG A 41 -5.12 -8.80 -1.99
CA ARG A 41 -4.55 -10.10 -2.32
C ARG A 41 -3.28 -9.88 -3.12
N ASN A 42 -2.15 -9.91 -2.45
CA ASN A 42 -0.86 -9.50 -3.01
C ASN A 42 -0.11 -10.73 -3.52
N GLY A 43 0.27 -10.71 -4.79
CA GLY A 43 1.19 -11.65 -5.43
C GLY A 43 2.39 -10.97 -6.09
N VAL A 44 2.49 -9.65 -5.99
CA VAL A 44 3.62 -8.83 -6.45
C VAL A 44 4.12 -7.95 -5.30
N ASP A 45 5.27 -7.33 -5.49
CA ASP A 45 5.81 -6.37 -4.53
C ASP A 45 5.07 -5.04 -4.59
N GLN A 46 4.89 -4.41 -3.43
CA GLN A 46 4.40 -3.03 -3.37
C GLN A 46 5.40 -2.13 -4.11
N PRO A 47 4.98 -1.24 -5.02
CA PRO A 47 5.93 -0.50 -5.84
C PRO A 47 6.54 0.72 -5.13
N PHE A 48 6.13 1.01 -3.90
CA PHE A 48 6.56 2.16 -3.09
C PHE A 48 6.56 1.81 -1.60
N PHE A 49 7.21 2.64 -0.79
CA PHE A 49 6.96 2.69 0.65
C PHE A 49 5.72 3.53 0.92
N LEU A 50 4.75 2.97 1.63
CA LEU A 50 3.59 3.70 2.12
C LEU A 50 3.98 4.42 3.41
N VAL A 51 3.52 5.65 3.57
CA VAL A 51 3.71 6.47 4.77
C VAL A 51 2.34 6.95 5.22
N CYS A 52 1.90 6.52 6.41
CA CYS A 52 0.62 6.90 6.98
C CYS A 52 0.83 7.97 8.07
N GLN A 53 0.01 9.02 8.11
CA GLN A 53 0.07 10.01 9.20
C GLN A 53 -0.29 9.41 10.56
N LYS A 54 -1.16 8.41 10.58
CA LYS A 54 -1.56 7.67 11.79
C LYS A 54 -0.98 6.25 11.76
N ASP A 55 -0.90 5.64 12.94
CA ASP A 55 -0.47 4.26 13.08
C ASP A 55 -1.36 3.31 12.26
N CYS A 56 -0.79 2.20 11.81
CA CYS A 56 -1.55 1.13 11.19
C CYS A 56 -1.02 -0.24 11.61
N THR A 57 -1.86 -1.26 11.47
CA THR A 57 -1.48 -2.65 11.73
C THR A 57 -1.68 -3.47 10.48
N ILE A 58 -0.67 -4.25 10.10
CA ILE A 58 -0.73 -5.21 8.99
C ILE A 58 -0.93 -6.61 9.59
N ALA A 59 -1.84 -7.40 9.03
CA ALA A 59 -2.02 -8.80 9.40
C ALA A 59 -2.01 -9.69 8.16
N ALA A 60 -1.28 -10.81 8.20
CA ALA A 60 -1.32 -11.81 7.15
C ALA A 60 -2.36 -12.89 7.45
N LEU A 61 -3.27 -13.12 6.51
CA LEU A 61 -4.25 -14.19 6.61
C LEU A 61 -3.79 -15.46 5.91
N THR A 62 -3.13 -15.30 4.76
CA THR A 62 -2.58 -16.40 3.96
C THR A 62 -1.32 -15.91 3.23
N GLY A 63 -0.54 -16.84 2.69
CA GLY A 63 0.69 -16.53 1.95
C GLY A 63 1.83 -16.13 2.89
N LYS A 64 2.89 -15.57 2.33
CA LYS A 64 4.08 -15.11 3.05
C LYS A 64 4.58 -13.83 2.43
N ALA A 65 5.03 -12.90 3.25
CA ALA A 65 5.56 -11.64 2.77
C ALA A 65 6.67 -11.15 3.69
N ARG A 66 7.29 -10.04 3.31
CA ARG A 66 8.22 -9.29 4.15
C ARG A 66 7.76 -7.84 4.21
N VAL A 67 7.67 -7.29 5.42
CA VAL A 67 7.46 -5.86 5.64
C VAL A 67 8.82 -5.23 5.84
N HIS A 68 9.20 -4.32 4.97
CA HIS A 68 10.42 -3.51 5.07
C HIS A 68 10.10 -2.19 5.73
N PHE A 69 11.05 -1.67 6.51
CA PHE A 69 10.98 -0.37 7.15
C PHE A 69 12.22 0.44 6.76
N HIS A 70 12.01 1.65 6.27
CA HIS A 70 13.13 2.49 5.86
C HIS A 70 13.84 3.12 7.07
N ASP A 71 13.09 3.78 7.94
CA ASP A 71 13.67 4.63 9.00
C ASP A 71 13.71 3.94 10.39
N ALA A 72 13.64 2.61 10.43
CA ALA A 72 13.67 1.83 11.66
C ALA A 72 15.02 1.13 11.88
N SER A 73 15.35 0.85 13.15
CA SER A 73 16.49 0.01 13.52
C SER A 73 16.32 -1.44 13.05
N VAL A 74 15.08 -1.92 13.02
CA VAL A 74 14.70 -3.20 12.40
C VAL A 74 14.28 -2.93 10.97
N ARG A 75 15.10 -3.36 10.01
CA ARG A 75 14.89 -3.08 8.57
C ARG A 75 13.77 -3.90 7.95
N TYR A 76 13.47 -5.08 8.50
CA TYR A 76 12.37 -5.90 8.00
C TYR A 76 11.81 -6.88 9.02
N TYR A 77 10.60 -7.35 8.78
CA TYR A 77 9.93 -8.44 9.48
C TYR A 77 9.32 -9.41 8.45
N ASP A 78 9.56 -10.70 8.62
CA ASP A 78 8.90 -11.73 7.80
C ASP A 78 7.49 -11.97 8.33
N LEU A 79 6.51 -11.81 7.46
CA LEU A 79 5.10 -11.88 7.78
C LEU A 79 4.54 -13.24 7.37
N LEU A 80 4.23 -14.09 8.36
CA LEU A 80 3.59 -15.39 8.20
C LEU A 80 2.09 -15.32 8.53
N PRO A 81 1.27 -16.29 8.08
CA PRO A 81 -0.15 -16.31 8.42
C PRO A 81 -0.38 -16.30 9.94
N GLY A 82 -1.19 -15.35 10.41
CA GLY A 82 -1.44 -15.11 11.84
C GLY A 82 -0.59 -13.98 12.44
N ASP A 83 0.50 -13.59 11.80
CA ASP A 83 1.36 -12.51 12.28
C ASP A 83 0.69 -11.15 12.12
N HIS A 84 1.01 -10.26 13.06
CA HIS A 84 0.60 -8.88 13.08
C HIS A 84 1.82 -7.98 13.21
N VAL A 85 1.89 -6.97 12.36
CA VAL A 85 2.97 -5.98 12.35
C VAL A 85 2.37 -4.62 12.61
N TYR A 86 2.72 -4.04 13.75
CA TYR A 86 2.42 -2.65 14.07
C TYR A 86 3.38 -1.72 13.34
N VAL A 87 2.83 -0.68 12.70
CA VAL A 87 3.58 0.34 11.98
C VAL A 87 3.26 1.71 12.59
N PRO A 88 4.24 2.36 13.24
CA PRO A 88 4.05 3.70 13.78
C PRO A 88 3.76 4.73 12.68
N ALA A 89 3.04 5.79 13.06
CA ALA A 89 2.81 6.98 12.28
C ALA A 89 4.12 7.53 11.69
N GLY A 90 4.07 7.92 10.41
CA GLY A 90 5.20 8.47 9.68
C GLY A 90 6.25 7.45 9.23
N MET A 91 6.17 6.18 9.66
CA MET A 91 7.15 5.16 9.28
C MET A 91 6.96 4.71 7.83
N PRO A 92 7.94 4.94 6.93
CA PRO A 92 7.89 4.40 5.59
C PRO A 92 8.05 2.89 5.63
N HIS A 93 7.06 2.18 5.11
CA HIS A 93 7.05 0.73 5.08
C HIS A 93 6.58 0.18 3.74
N ARG A 94 7.10 -1.00 3.36
CA ARG A 94 6.83 -1.62 2.07
C ARG A 94 6.61 -3.11 2.24
N ILE A 95 5.55 -3.66 1.64
CA ILE A 95 5.30 -5.10 1.64
C ILE A 95 5.83 -5.72 0.34
N THR A 96 6.71 -6.71 0.44
CA THR A 96 7.16 -7.54 -0.69
C THR A 96 6.62 -8.95 -0.55
N ALA A 97 6.04 -9.50 -1.63
CA ALA A 97 5.41 -10.81 -1.59
C ALA A 97 6.46 -11.93 -1.75
N ILE A 98 6.44 -12.91 -0.85
CA ILE A 98 7.26 -14.14 -0.97
C ILE A 98 6.38 -15.25 -1.56
N GLU A 99 5.15 -15.39 -1.06
CA GLU A 99 4.11 -16.27 -1.58
C GLU A 99 2.79 -15.48 -1.67
N PRO A 100 2.02 -15.60 -2.77
CA PRO A 100 0.78 -14.83 -2.91
C PRO A 100 -0.19 -15.03 -1.75
N GLY A 101 -0.67 -13.93 -1.17
CA GLY A 101 -1.34 -13.91 0.12
C GLY A 101 -2.44 -12.87 0.24
N VAL A 102 -3.32 -13.05 1.22
CA VAL A 102 -4.31 -12.05 1.62
C VAL A 102 -3.76 -11.33 2.83
N HIS A 103 -3.62 -10.01 2.71
CA HIS A 103 -3.22 -9.15 3.81
C HIS A 103 -4.36 -8.21 4.17
N ILE A 104 -4.48 -7.96 5.47
CA ILE A 104 -5.31 -6.92 6.03
C ILE A 104 -4.41 -5.79 6.49
N ARG A 105 -4.88 -4.57 6.28
CA ARG A 105 -4.34 -3.39 6.96
C ARG A 105 -5.46 -2.69 7.73
N TYR A 106 -5.26 -2.56 9.03
CA TYR A 106 -6.10 -1.73 9.89
C TYR A 106 -5.59 -0.30 9.81
N LYS A 107 -6.45 0.61 9.37
CA LYS A 107 -6.18 2.07 9.35
C LYS A 107 -7.23 2.78 10.18
N ALA A 108 -6.87 3.91 10.80
CA ALA A 108 -7.85 4.79 11.39
C ALA A 108 -8.90 5.19 10.34
N ARG A 109 -10.17 5.26 10.72
CA ARG A 109 -11.27 5.70 9.83
C ARG A 109 -10.95 7.05 9.18
N GLU A 110 -10.45 7.98 9.98
CA GLU A 110 -9.89 9.25 9.52
C GLU A 110 -8.37 9.12 9.45
N ALA A 111 -7.84 8.58 8.35
CA ALA A 111 -6.41 8.26 8.21
C ALA A 111 -5.50 9.51 8.14
N GLY A 112 -6.04 10.65 7.72
CA GLY A 112 -5.32 11.92 7.60
C GLY A 112 -4.52 12.00 6.31
N LEU A 113 -3.24 12.34 6.40
CA LEU A 113 -2.33 12.35 5.27
C LEU A 113 -1.77 10.96 5.01
N GLU A 114 -1.66 10.60 3.74
CA GLU A 114 -0.88 9.44 3.30
C GLU A 114 0.09 9.87 2.21
N ALA A 115 1.20 9.14 2.09
CA ALA A 115 2.16 9.35 1.03
C ALA A 115 2.71 8.04 0.49
N VAL A 116 3.10 8.07 -0.78
CA VAL A 116 3.95 7.07 -1.42
C VAL A 116 5.34 7.67 -1.59
N ALA A 117 6.37 6.93 -1.19
CA ALA A 117 7.76 7.35 -1.27
C ALA A 117 8.62 6.27 -1.94
N TRP A 118 9.64 6.71 -2.68
CA TRP A 118 10.63 5.85 -3.31
C TRP A 118 12.00 6.18 -2.78
N TYR A 119 12.79 5.15 -2.51
CA TYR A 119 14.15 5.28 -1.98
C TYR A 119 15.14 4.63 -2.94
N CYS A 120 16.34 5.19 -2.99
CA CYS A 120 17.39 4.72 -3.86
C CYS A 120 18.01 3.43 -3.34
N GLY A 121 17.84 2.32 -4.06
CA GLY A 121 18.49 1.05 -3.72
C GLY A 121 20.02 1.05 -3.71
N ASN A 122 20.68 2.14 -4.12
CA ASN A 122 22.15 2.28 -4.04
C ASN A 122 22.63 3.08 -2.82
N CYS A 123 21.84 4.04 -2.32
CA CYS A 123 22.29 4.96 -1.25
C CYS A 123 21.22 5.30 -0.21
N ASP A 124 20.06 4.67 -0.27
CA ASP A 124 18.91 4.85 0.63
C ASP A 124 18.33 6.28 0.70
N HIS A 125 18.77 7.20 -0.18
CA HIS A 125 18.19 8.54 -0.23
C HIS A 125 16.79 8.50 -0.86
N GLU A 126 15.87 9.29 -0.31
CA GLU A 126 14.53 9.48 -0.89
C GLU A 126 14.67 10.10 -2.29
N ILE A 127 14.04 9.48 -3.28
CA ILE A 127 14.09 9.92 -4.68
C ILE A 127 12.90 10.80 -4.99
N ASP A 128 11.71 10.37 -4.58
CA ASP A 128 10.48 11.09 -4.83
C ASP A 128 9.42 10.72 -3.79
N ARG A 129 8.46 11.62 -3.61
CA ARG A 129 7.33 11.46 -2.72
C ARG A 129 6.10 12.16 -3.29
N TYR A 130 4.96 11.50 -3.11
CA TYR A 130 3.66 12.08 -3.40
C TYR A 130 2.76 11.91 -2.17
N THR A 131 2.25 13.02 -1.63
CA THR A 131 1.42 13.07 -0.43
C THR A 131 0.03 13.60 -0.78
N TRP A 132 -1.01 13.02 -0.20
CA TRP A 132 -2.40 13.48 -0.34
C TRP A 132 -3.14 13.43 0.99
N ASP A 133 -4.29 14.10 1.02
CA ASP A 133 -5.23 14.08 2.13
C ASP A 133 -6.33 13.04 1.84
N THR A 134 -6.47 12.04 2.71
CA THR A 134 -7.45 10.96 2.52
C THR A 134 -8.89 11.44 2.60
N ALA A 135 -9.14 12.63 3.17
CA ALA A 135 -10.48 13.25 3.17
C ALA A 135 -10.87 13.82 1.80
N LYS A 136 -9.90 14.05 0.90
CA LYS A 136 -10.13 14.61 -0.45
C LYS A 136 -9.92 13.61 -1.56
N GLN A 137 -9.07 12.61 -1.31
CA GLN A 137 -8.66 11.63 -2.31
C GLN A 137 -8.53 10.26 -1.64
N VAL A 138 -9.24 9.26 -2.16
CA VAL A 138 -9.10 7.88 -1.69
C VAL A 138 -7.66 7.36 -1.93
N PRO A 139 -7.10 6.51 -1.05
CA PRO A 139 -5.72 6.05 -1.15
C PRO A 139 -5.34 5.50 -2.53
N GLN A 140 -6.23 4.76 -3.19
CA GLN A 140 -5.97 4.15 -4.49
C GLN A 140 -5.75 5.21 -5.59
N ALA A 141 -6.51 6.31 -5.55
CA ALA A 141 -6.26 7.43 -6.44
C ALA A 141 -4.90 8.08 -6.13
N GLY A 142 -4.53 8.18 -4.85
CA GLY A 142 -3.24 8.71 -4.41
C GLY A 142 -2.05 7.84 -4.86
N TYR A 143 -2.18 6.52 -4.72
CA TYR A 143 -1.20 5.55 -5.18
C TYR A 143 -0.97 5.65 -6.69
N LEU A 144 -2.05 5.69 -7.47
CA LEU A 144 -1.99 5.82 -8.91
C LEU A 144 -1.36 7.15 -9.33
N ALA A 145 -1.83 8.27 -8.79
CA ALA A 145 -1.32 9.59 -9.12
C ALA A 145 0.18 9.73 -8.79
N GLY A 146 0.61 9.21 -7.63
CA GLY A 146 2.02 9.18 -7.25
C GLY A 146 2.85 8.33 -8.21
N ALA A 147 2.38 7.13 -8.55
CA ALA A 147 3.09 6.21 -9.43
C ALA A 147 3.18 6.71 -10.88
N GLU A 148 2.10 7.28 -11.42
CA GLU A 148 2.09 7.92 -12.75
C GLU A 148 3.02 9.13 -12.78
N ARG A 149 3.01 9.95 -11.72
CA ARG A 149 3.94 11.08 -11.58
C ARG A 149 5.41 10.63 -11.54
N PHE A 150 5.72 9.54 -10.83
CA PHE A 150 7.06 8.94 -10.81
C PHE A 150 7.48 8.41 -12.19
N ASN A 151 6.54 7.81 -12.94
CA ASN A 151 6.79 7.29 -14.28
C ASN A 151 6.90 8.38 -15.36
N GLY A 152 6.23 9.52 -15.18
CA GLY A 152 6.07 10.55 -16.21
C GLY A 152 7.37 11.18 -16.74
N THR A 153 8.45 11.20 -15.94
CA THR A 153 9.74 11.82 -16.33
C THR A 153 10.91 11.02 -15.76
N SER A 154 11.96 10.76 -16.54
CA SER A 154 13.17 10.09 -16.05
C SER A 154 13.91 10.91 -14.97
N GLU A 155 13.84 12.23 -15.02
CA GLU A 155 14.51 13.12 -14.06
C GLU A 155 14.03 12.90 -12.62
N ARG A 156 12.78 12.48 -12.43
CA ARG A 156 12.21 12.11 -11.12
C ARG A 156 12.71 10.77 -10.61
N ARG A 157 13.20 9.91 -11.50
CA ARG A 157 13.74 8.59 -11.15
C ARG A 157 15.25 8.57 -11.01
N ILE A 158 15.92 9.71 -11.21
CA ILE A 158 17.35 9.88 -10.95
C ILE A 158 17.53 10.34 -9.51
N CYS A 159 18.19 9.51 -8.70
CA CYS A 159 18.56 9.86 -7.34
C CYS A 159 19.48 11.09 -7.33
N LYS A 160 19.08 12.15 -6.65
CA LYS A 160 19.86 13.40 -6.58
C LYS A 160 21.13 13.28 -5.72
N SER A 161 21.22 12.26 -4.87
CA SER A 161 22.37 12.05 -4.00
C SER A 161 23.52 11.29 -4.69
N CYS A 162 23.21 10.28 -5.53
CA CYS A 162 24.24 9.41 -6.12
C CYS A 162 24.17 9.29 -7.65
N GLY A 163 23.17 9.90 -8.29
CA GLY A 163 22.98 9.87 -9.74
C GLY A 163 22.39 8.57 -10.29
N ASN A 164 22.10 7.56 -9.46
CA ASN A 164 21.51 6.30 -9.93
C ASN A 164 20.12 6.54 -10.53
N GLU A 165 19.89 6.03 -11.74
CA GLU A 165 18.60 6.07 -12.43
C GLU A 165 17.79 4.81 -12.11
N HIS A 166 16.51 4.99 -11.78
CA HIS A 166 15.58 3.92 -11.46
C HIS A 166 14.63 3.64 -12.62
N SER A 167 14.35 2.35 -12.84
CA SER A 167 13.36 1.91 -13.83
C SER A 167 11.97 2.47 -13.53
N PRO A 168 11.15 2.71 -14.56
CA PRO A 168 9.73 3.00 -14.37
C PRO A 168 9.03 1.82 -13.68
N LEU A 169 7.96 2.15 -12.96
CA LEU A 169 7.09 1.18 -12.30
C LEU A 169 6.19 0.50 -13.34
N ASP A 170 6.07 -0.82 -13.28
CA ASP A 170 5.01 -1.54 -13.98
C ASP A 170 3.70 -1.41 -13.20
N LEU A 171 2.72 -0.72 -13.78
CA LEU A 171 1.42 -0.50 -13.14
C LEU A 171 0.34 -1.50 -13.56
N SER A 172 0.63 -2.36 -14.55
CA SER A 172 -0.31 -3.35 -15.07
C SER A 172 -0.87 -4.35 -14.03
N PRO A 173 -0.17 -4.68 -12.93
CA PRO A 173 -0.71 -5.60 -11.92
C PRO A 173 -1.76 -4.97 -10.98
N PHE A 174 -1.91 -3.63 -10.99
CA PHE A 174 -2.78 -2.90 -10.07
C PHE A 174 -4.02 -2.37 -10.79
N ARG A 175 -5.14 -2.31 -10.06
CA ARG A 175 -6.42 -1.81 -10.57
C ARG A 175 -6.93 -0.61 -9.78
N TRP A 176 -5.99 0.23 -9.32
CA TRP A 176 -6.28 1.37 -8.46
C TRP A 176 -7.26 2.37 -9.09
N ALA A 177 -7.21 2.59 -10.40
CA ALA A 177 -8.16 3.44 -11.12
C ALA A 177 -9.61 2.92 -10.97
N ASP A 178 -9.82 1.61 -11.17
CA ASP A 178 -11.13 0.97 -11.05
C ASP A 178 -11.66 1.03 -9.60
N ILE A 179 -10.77 0.87 -8.61
CA ILE A 179 -11.15 0.96 -7.18
C ILE A 179 -11.49 2.39 -6.82
N ALA A 180 -10.66 3.35 -7.22
CA ALA A 180 -10.90 4.77 -6.97
C ALA A 180 -12.25 5.20 -7.55
N GLY A 181 -12.57 4.82 -8.78
CA GLY A 181 -13.88 5.10 -9.39
C GLY A 181 -15.05 4.37 -8.73
N THR A 182 -14.80 3.32 -7.95
CA THR A 182 -15.84 2.61 -7.17
C THR A 182 -16.04 3.23 -5.77
N LEU A 183 -14.99 3.85 -5.21
CA LEU A 183 -15.01 4.45 -3.87
C LEU A 183 -15.28 5.95 -3.87
N ALA A 184 -15.20 6.61 -5.03
CA ALA A 184 -15.60 8.00 -5.24
C ALA A 184 -17.13 8.15 -5.27
#